data_AF-A0A1V6SBU1-F1
#
_entry.id   AF-A0A1V6SBU1-F1
#
_cell.length_a   1.000
_cell.length_b   1.000
_cell.length_c   1.000
_cell.angle_alpha   90.00
_cell.angle_beta   90.00
_cell.angle_gamma   90.00
#
_symmetry.space_group_name_H-M   'P 1'
#
loop_
_entity.id
_entity.type
_entity.pdbx_description
1 polymer ?
#
loop_
_entity_poly.entity_id
_entity_poly.type
_entity_poly.pdbx_seq_one_letter_code
_entity_poly.pdbx_strand_id
1 'polypeptide(L)' 'MQGAILLAEENKELRAANEKQKQKRTRSRKQIPAEEGLSVQEASQLITELVEADEAPPPPPRRSPSPGLQPPR' A
#
# COMPACT_ATOMS: atom_id res chain seq x y z
N MET A 1 -25.83 -28.32 -42.07
CA MET A 1 -24.99 -28.80 -40.96
C MET A 1 -23.88 -27.82 -40.56
N GLN A 2 -23.27 -27.07 -41.50
CA GLN A 2 -22.18 -26.11 -41.17
C GLN A 2 -22.61 -24.97 -40.24
N GLY A 3 -23.83 -24.43 -40.40
CA GLY A 3 -24.35 -23.39 -39.49
C GLY A 3 -24.50 -23.85 -38.04
N ALA A 4 -24.76 -25.14 -37.79
CA ALA A 4 -24.85 -25.67 -36.43
C ALA A 4 -23.48 -25.72 -35.73
N ILE A 5 -22.40 -25.90 -36.50
CA ILE A 5 -21.03 -25.90 -35.99
C ILE A 5 -20.62 -24.48 -35.58
N LEU A 6 -20.87 -23.49 -36.46
CA LEU A 6 -20.59 -22.08 -36.17
C LEU A 6 -21.37 -21.58 -34.94
N LEU A 7 -22.65 -21.92 -34.85
CA LEU A 7 -23.48 -21.55 -33.68
C LEU A 7 -23.02 -22.21 -32.39
N ALA A 8 -22.46 -23.42 -32.46
CA ALA A 8 -21.93 -24.12 -31.28
C ALA A 8 -20.63 -23.48 -30.78
N GLU A 9 -19.75 -23.07 -31.69
CA GLU A 9 -18.54 -22.33 -31.36
C GLU A 9 -18.87 -20.96 -30.75
N GLU A 10 -19.75 -20.20 -31.39
CA GLU A 10 -20.21 -18.90 -30.89
C GLU A 10 -20.87 -19.04 -29.51
N ASN A 11 -21.72 -20.04 -29.29
CA ASN A 11 -22.31 -20.30 -27.98
C ASN A 11 -21.26 -20.63 -26.91
N LYS A 12 -20.20 -21.37 -27.28
CA LYS A 12 -19.11 -21.70 -26.35
C LYS A 12 -18.36 -20.44 -25.94
N GLU A 13 -18.03 -19.57 -26.89
CA GLU A 13 -17.38 -18.29 -26.62
C GLU A 13 -18.25 -17.38 -25.76
N LEU A 14 -19.54 -17.25 -26.10
CA LEU A 14 -20.50 -16.46 -25.34
C LEU A 14 -20.64 -16.96 -23.90
N ARG A 15 -20.67 -18.27 -23.67
CA ARG A 15 -20.71 -18.85 -22.32
C ARG A 15 -19.44 -18.52 -21.54
N ALA A 16 -18.27 -18.69 -22.14
CA ALA A 16 -17.00 -18.37 -21.50
C ALA A 16 -16.91 -16.87 -21.14
N ALA A 17 -17.33 -15.98 -22.04
CA ALA A 17 -17.37 -14.54 -21.80
C ALA A 17 -18.35 -14.19 -20.66
N ASN A 18 -19.54 -14.80 -20.65
CA ASN A 18 -20.54 -14.58 -19.61
C ASN A 18 -20.06 -15.05 -18.24
N GLU A 19 -19.40 -16.22 -18.18
CA GLU A 19 -18.85 -16.76 -16.94
C GLU A 19 -17.75 -15.85 -16.39
N LYS A 20 -16.81 -15.39 -17.24
CA LYS A 20 -15.78 -14.42 -16.85
C LYS A 20 -16.40 -13.12 -16.32
N GLN A 21 -17.47 -12.63 -16.96
CA GLN A 21 -18.17 -11.43 -16.51
C GLN A 21 -18.88 -11.65 -15.17
N LYS A 22 -19.50 -12.80 -14.96
CA LYS A 22 -20.10 -13.20 -13.67
C LYS A 22 -19.05 -13.26 -12.58
N GLN A 23 -17.91 -13.94 -12.82
CA GLN A 23 -16.79 -14.01 -11.88
C GLN A 23 -16.26 -12.60 -11.54
N LYS A 24 -16.09 -11.72 -12.53
CA LYS A 24 -15.67 -10.32 -12.31
C LYS A 24 -16.69 -9.54 -11.47
N ARG A 25 -17.99 -9.65 -11.79
CA ARG A 25 -19.06 -8.98 -11.03
C ARG A 25 -19.08 -9.48 -9.59
N THR A 26 -18.96 -10.78 -9.37
CA THR A 26 -18.87 -11.37 -8.04
C THR A 26 -17.64 -10.84 -7.30
N ARG A 27 -16.45 -10.86 -7.90
CA ARG A 27 -15.23 -10.32 -7.28
C ARG A 27 -15.34 -8.84 -6.94
N SER A 28 -15.91 -8.03 -7.84
CA SER A 28 -16.07 -6.58 -7.63
C SER A 28 -17.15 -6.24 -6.60
N ARG A 29 -18.20 -7.06 -6.49
CA ARG A 29 -19.28 -6.88 -5.52
C ARG A 29 -19.01 -7.52 -4.17
N LYS A 30 -17.96 -8.35 -4.05
CA LYS A 30 -17.46 -8.76 -2.75
C LYS A 30 -16.96 -7.51 -2.05
N GLN A 31 -17.80 -6.96 -1.16
CA GLN A 31 -17.32 -6.08 -0.12
C GLN A 31 -16.28 -6.88 0.67
N ILE A 32 -15.12 -6.29 0.91
CA ILE A 32 -14.20 -6.84 1.91
C ILE A 32 -14.93 -6.65 3.23
N PRO A 33 -15.29 -7.73 3.96
CA PRO A 33 -15.83 -7.58 5.29
C PRO A 33 -14.79 -6.82 6.11
N ALA A 34 -15.07 -5.56 6.42
CA ALA A 34 -14.28 -4.81 7.37
C ALA A 34 -14.86 -5.16 8.73
N GLU A 35 -14.31 -6.20 9.37
CA GLU A 35 -14.72 -6.53 10.74
C GLU A 35 -14.31 -5.43 11.71
N GLU A 36 -13.14 -4.79 11.49
CA GLU A 36 -12.67 -3.62 12.24
C GLU A 36 -11.77 -2.76 11.35
N GLY A 37 -11.96 -1.44 11.38
CA GLY A 37 -11.05 -0.46 10.78
C GLY A 37 -10.14 0.14 11.84
N LEU A 38 -8.96 0.64 11.44
CA LEU A 38 -8.06 1.35 12.35
C LEU A 38 -8.78 2.54 12.99
N SER A 39 -8.77 2.60 14.32
CA SER A 39 -9.19 3.80 15.03
C SER A 39 -8.25 4.96 14.73
N VAL A 40 -8.74 6.19 14.90
CA VAL A 40 -7.92 7.40 14.73
C VAL A 40 -6.68 7.37 15.63
N GLN A 41 -6.80 6.78 16.82
CA GLN A 41 -5.70 6.65 17.77
C GLN A 41 -4.64 5.64 17.29
N GLU A 42 -5.05 4.45 16.84
CA GLU A 42 -4.12 3.45 16.29
C GLU A 42 -3.40 3.99 15.05
N ALA A 43 -4.12 4.70 14.17
CA ALA A 43 -3.53 5.33 13.01
C ALA A 43 -2.50 6.41 13.41
N SER A 44 -2.79 7.20 14.45
CA SER A 44 -1.90 8.24 14.93
C SER A 44 -0.62 7.66 15.55
N GLN A 45 -0.73 6.57 16.32
CA GLN A 45 0.43 5.87 16.89
C GLN A 45 1.37 5.34 15.81
N LEU A 46 0.83 4.67 14.78
CA LEU A 46 1.65 4.16 13.66
C LEU A 46 2.36 5.28 12.90
N ILE A 47 1.72 6.44 12.72
CA ILE A 47 2.35 7.59 12.07
C ILE A 47 3.51 8.12 12.92
N THR A 48 3.32 8.24 14.23
CA THR A 48 4.38 8.72 15.14
C THR A 48 5.57 7.76 15.19
N GLU A 49 5.33 6.45 15.34
CA GLU A 49 6.41 5.44 15.36
C GLU A 49 7.24 5.47 14.07
N LEU A 50 6.59 5.67 12.92
CA LEU A 50 7.28 5.72 11.63
C LEU A 50 8.13 6.99 11.47
N VAL A 51 7.68 8.13 12.01
CA VAL A 51 8.45 9.38 12.03
C VAL A 51 9.65 9.27 12.96
N GLU A 52 9.49 8.67 14.14
CA GLU A 52 10.59 8.45 15.08
C GLU A 52 11.64 7.47 14.53
N ALA A 53 11.21 6.46 13.76
CA ALA A 53 12.12 5.51 13.12
C ALA A 53 12.94 6.13 11.97
N ASP A 54 12.43 7.17 11.30
CA ASP A 54 13.12 7.87 10.21
C ASP A 54 14.00 9.04 10.72
N GLU A 55 13.87 9.43 11.99
CA GLU A 55 14.69 10.50 12.56
C GLU A 55 16.14 10.04 12.75
N ALA A 56 17.06 10.64 12.00
CA ALA A 56 18.50 10.41 12.16
C ALA A 56 18.97 10.90 13.54
N PRO A 57 19.88 10.18 14.20
CA PRO A 57 20.34 10.57 15.53
C PRO A 57 20.94 11.99 15.51
N PRO A 58 20.72 12.77 16.59
CA PRO A 58 21.18 14.15 16.65
C PRO A 58 22.70 14.20 16.44
N PRO A 59 23.22 15.19 15.67
CA PRO A 59 24.65 15.31 15.45
C PRO A 59 25.36 15.47 16.80
N PRO A 60 26.54 14.86 16.98
CA PRO A 60 27.26 14.94 18.25
C PRO A 60 27.48 16.41 18.64
N PRO A 61 27.44 16.74 19.95
CA PRO A 61 27.62 18.11 20.41
C PRO A 61 28.95 18.66 19.86
N ARG A 62 28.87 19.82 19.20
CA ARG A 62 30.05 20.51 18.70
C ARG A 62 30.97 20.80 19.88
N ARG A 63 32.15 20.18 19.92
CA ARG A 63 33.19 20.54 20.88
C ARG A 63 33.50 22.02 20.69
N SER A 64 33.29 22.81 21.74
CA SER A 64 33.73 24.20 21.78
C SER A 64 35.24 24.25 21.51
N PRO A 65 35.73 25.14 20.63
CA PRO A 65 37.17 25.29 20.44
C PRO A 65 37.80 25.69 21.79
N SER A 66 38.83 24.94 22.23
CA SER A 66 39.59 25.29 23.43
C SER A 66 40.07 26.74 23.33
N PRO A 67 39.96 27.55 24.40
CA PRO A 67 40.56 28.88 24.42
C PRO A 67 42.06 28.75 24.17
N GLY A 68 42.53 29.25 23.03
CA GLY A 68 43.95 29.30 22.71
C GLY A 68 44.71 30.11 23.76
N LEU A 69 45.85 29.59 24.19
CA LEU A 69 46.79 30.28 25.08
C LEU A 69 47.13 31.65 24.48
N GLN A 70 46.73 32.74 25.14
CA GLN A 70 47.14 34.08 24.75
C GLN A 70 48.64 34.26 25.05
N PRO A 71 49.42 34.88 24.15
CA PRO A 71 50.82 35.16 24.41
C PRO A 71 50.97 36.29 25.43
N PRO A 72 52.05 36.27 26.25
CA PRO A 72 52.29 37.30 27.27
C PRO A 72 52.67 38.64 26.64
N ARG A 73 52.31 39.73 27.35
CA ARG A 73 52.60 41.13 26.96
C ARG A 73 54.07 41.48 27.10
#